data_AF-B1ZMF9-F1
#
_entry.id   AF-B1ZMF9-F1
#
_cell.length_a   1.000
_cell.length_b   1.000
_cell.length_c   1.000
_cell.angle_alpha   90.00
_cell.angle_beta   90.00
_cell.angle_gamma   90.00
#
_symmetry.space_group_name_H-M   'P 1'
#
loop_
_entity.id
_entity.type
_entity.pdbx_description
1 polymer ?
#
loop_
_entity_poly.entity_id
_entity_poly.type
_entity_poly.pdbx_seq_one_letter_code
_entity_poly.pdbx_strand_id
1 'polypeptide(L)'
;MHSRFKYTLAAACLAVALIPLAQAQLLLSGNVTGEFTDAPGPNDTIYNAPDGSSNYFRSGIPETAADLQTAIEFWKVNFTDVGPGLVASDLFKVTNGRTLLHSTATAAHFDLNLELTAPESQDHMLTSIAFTIENTPNQPNDINVNDWYTITATGISPFQVGDYLVQFEFVAPESFQILENSSLRVGDLYVRFTPVPEPSTYAAFGAALLLGVVGFRRFRNRAITI
;
A
#
# COMPACT_ATOMS: atom_id res chain seq x y z
N MET A 1 44.94 36.12 -36.16
CA MET A 1 44.80 34.88 -35.34
C MET A 1 43.87 35.07 -34.12
N HIS A 2 42.70 35.72 -34.25
CA HIS A 2 41.84 36.04 -33.08
C HIS A 2 40.33 35.83 -33.36
N SER A 3 39.86 34.58 -33.54
CA SER A 3 38.40 34.34 -33.56
C SER A 3 37.91 33.02 -32.97
N ARG A 4 38.78 32.20 -32.37
CA ARG A 4 38.40 30.85 -31.89
C ARG A 4 37.83 30.79 -30.47
N PHE A 5 37.81 31.90 -29.72
CA PHE A 5 37.45 31.91 -28.29
C PHE A 5 35.97 32.24 -27.97
N LYS A 6 35.14 32.57 -28.97
CA LYS A 6 33.74 33.01 -28.72
C LYS A 6 32.71 31.87 -28.67
N TYR A 7 33.08 30.64 -29.01
CA TYR A 7 32.13 29.51 -29.11
C TYR A 7 32.17 28.53 -27.93
N THR A 8 33.18 28.61 -27.05
CA THR A 8 33.27 27.78 -25.84
C THR A 8 32.46 28.32 -24.66
N LEU A 9 32.14 29.63 -24.64
CA LEU A 9 31.39 30.23 -23.55
C LEU A 9 29.89 29.89 -23.59
N ALA A 10 29.31 29.69 -24.78
CA ALA A 10 27.88 29.40 -24.93
C ALA A 10 27.50 27.98 -24.49
N ALA A 11 28.44 27.03 -24.51
CA ALA A 11 28.22 25.67 -24.03
C ALA A 11 28.24 25.56 -22.50
N ALA A 12 28.98 26.43 -21.81
CA ALA A 12 29.08 26.43 -20.35
C ALA A 12 27.85 27.05 -19.66
N CYS A 13 27.17 28.02 -20.28
CA CYS A 13 25.98 28.64 -19.69
C CYS A 13 24.73 27.75 -19.76
N LEU A 14 24.66 26.75 -20.65
CA LEU A 14 23.53 25.82 -20.71
C LEU A 14 23.57 24.75 -19.60
N ALA A 15 24.76 24.48 -19.03
CA ALA A 15 24.94 23.48 -17.98
C ALA A 15 24.52 23.97 -16.57
N VAL A 16 24.39 25.29 -16.38
CA VAL A 16 24.06 25.90 -15.08
C VAL A 16 22.55 26.02 -14.84
N ALA A 17 21.71 25.77 -15.86
CA ALA A 17 20.25 25.80 -15.73
C ALA A 17 19.63 24.50 -15.18
N LEU A 18 20.44 23.48 -14.87
CA LEU A 18 20.00 22.28 -14.15
C LEU A 18 20.13 22.52 -12.64
N ILE A 19 19.47 23.58 -12.14
CA ILE A 19 19.29 23.75 -10.71
C ILE A 19 18.39 22.59 -10.26
N PRO A 20 18.81 21.74 -9.29
CA PRO A 20 17.89 20.79 -8.70
C PRO A 20 16.79 21.61 -8.03
N LEU A 21 15.60 21.61 -8.62
CA LEU A 21 14.38 22.01 -7.92
C LEU A 21 14.39 21.19 -6.63
N ALA A 22 14.50 21.86 -5.49
CA ALA A 22 14.25 21.25 -4.20
C ALA A 22 12.78 20.81 -4.23
N GLN A 23 12.54 19.57 -4.67
CA GLN A 23 11.20 19.00 -4.69
C GLN A 23 10.79 18.92 -3.22
N ALA A 24 9.80 19.73 -2.83
CA ALA A 24 9.13 19.53 -1.56
C ALA A 24 8.70 18.06 -1.53
N GLN A 25 9.24 17.32 -0.56
CA GLN A 25 8.92 15.92 -0.39
C GLN A 25 7.43 15.83 -0.13
N LEU A 26 6.70 15.08 -0.97
CA LEU A 26 5.29 14.81 -0.73
C LEU A 26 5.13 14.16 0.65
N LEU A 27 4.19 14.66 1.44
CA LEU A 27 3.80 14.11 2.73
C LEU A 27 2.29 13.89 2.70
N LEU A 28 1.85 12.74 3.17
CA LEU A 28 0.44 12.36 3.22
C LEU A 28 -0.06 12.41 4.66
N SER A 29 -1.26 12.95 4.85
CA SER A 29 -2.01 12.86 6.10
C SER A 29 -3.40 12.34 5.81
N GLY A 30 -3.96 11.54 6.71
CA GLY A 30 -5.21 10.85 6.46
C GLY A 30 -5.49 9.76 7.47
N ASN A 31 -6.34 8.84 7.06
CA ASN A 31 -6.66 7.67 7.84
C ASN A 31 -6.99 6.46 6.96
N VAL A 32 -6.77 5.29 7.52
CA VAL A 32 -7.13 4.00 6.93
C VAL A 32 -8.37 3.50 7.66
N THR A 33 -9.43 3.20 6.91
CA THR A 33 -10.69 2.65 7.39
C THR A 33 -11.01 1.38 6.61
N GLY A 34 -12.19 0.80 6.82
CA GLY A 34 -12.65 -0.30 6.00
C GLY A 34 -13.95 -0.89 6.52
N GLU A 35 -14.35 -2.01 5.95
CA GLU A 35 -15.52 -2.77 6.39
C GLU A 35 -15.44 -4.24 5.94
N PHE A 36 -16.07 -5.13 6.71
CA PHE A 36 -16.30 -6.50 6.28
C PHE A 36 -17.49 -6.55 5.32
N THR A 37 -17.33 -7.28 4.22
CA THR A 37 -18.30 -7.28 3.10
C THR A 37 -19.14 -8.57 3.00
N ASP A 38 -18.83 -9.59 3.80
CA ASP A 38 -19.60 -10.83 3.81
C ASP A 38 -21.04 -10.62 4.30
N ALA A 39 -21.94 -11.48 3.82
CA ALA A 39 -23.23 -11.67 4.46
C ALA A 39 -23.02 -12.54 5.72
N PRO A 40 -23.59 -12.18 6.88
CA PRO A 40 -23.44 -12.98 8.08
C PRO A 40 -24.08 -14.36 7.88
N GLY A 41 -23.30 -15.42 8.10
CA GLY A 41 -23.78 -16.79 8.18
C GLY A 41 -24.49 -17.09 9.51
N PRO A 42 -24.90 -18.36 9.73
CA PRO A 42 -25.73 -18.73 10.88
C PRO A 42 -25.03 -18.58 12.24
N ASN A 43 -23.70 -18.64 12.27
CA ASN A 43 -22.89 -18.50 13.49
C ASN A 43 -21.92 -17.33 13.39
N ASP A 44 -22.18 -16.40 12.48
CA ASP A 44 -21.29 -15.27 12.22
C ASP A 44 -21.91 -14.00 12.76
N THR A 45 -21.06 -13.14 13.28
CA THR A 45 -21.43 -11.78 13.67
C THR A 45 -20.48 -10.83 12.99
N ILE A 46 -21.05 -9.95 12.15
CA ILE A 46 -20.32 -8.91 11.45
C ILE A 46 -20.78 -7.58 12.02
N TYR A 47 -19.81 -6.76 12.39
CA TYR A 47 -20.04 -5.40 12.83
C TYR A 47 -19.11 -4.47 12.06
N ASN A 48 -19.70 -3.48 11.41
CA ASN A 48 -19.00 -2.37 10.80
C ASN A 48 -19.45 -1.08 11.49
N ALA A 49 -18.52 -0.34 12.10
CA ALA A 49 -18.83 0.97 12.64
C ALA A 49 -19.23 1.91 11.49
N PRO A 50 -20.21 2.81 11.66
CA PRO A 50 -20.63 3.72 10.59
C PRO A 50 -19.54 4.62 10.02
N ASP A 51 -18.47 4.85 10.79
CA ASP A 51 -17.30 5.65 10.42
C ASP A 51 -16.09 4.79 10.03
N GLY A 52 -16.26 3.47 9.93
CA GLY A 52 -15.20 2.50 9.64
C GLY A 52 -14.10 2.44 10.70
N SER A 53 -14.34 2.98 11.91
CA SER A 53 -13.30 3.10 12.95
C SER A 53 -12.97 1.81 13.66
N SER A 54 -13.93 0.91 13.79
CA SER A 54 -13.78 -0.39 14.41
C SER A 54 -14.73 -1.36 13.76
N ASN A 55 -14.17 -2.41 13.19
CA ASN A 55 -14.94 -3.45 12.51
C ASN A 55 -14.50 -4.80 13.02
N TYR A 56 -15.42 -5.74 13.13
CA TYR A 56 -15.07 -7.11 13.46
C TYR A 56 -15.93 -8.10 12.71
N PHE A 57 -15.29 -9.21 12.38
CA PHE A 57 -15.92 -10.45 11.98
C PHE A 57 -15.68 -11.47 13.09
N ARG A 58 -16.73 -12.09 13.59
CA ARG A 58 -16.66 -13.18 14.59
C ARG A 58 -17.44 -14.36 14.06
N SER A 59 -16.92 -15.56 14.30
CA SER A 59 -17.51 -16.78 13.77
C SER A 59 -17.30 -17.96 14.72
N GLY A 60 -18.25 -18.90 14.64
CA GLY A 60 -18.22 -20.15 15.39
C GLY A 60 -19.00 -20.10 16.70
N ILE A 61 -19.39 -21.28 17.17
CA ILE A 61 -20.00 -21.49 18.47
C ILE A 61 -18.88 -21.92 19.43
N PRO A 62 -18.56 -21.15 20.49
CA PRO A 62 -17.56 -21.56 21.47
C PRO A 62 -17.88 -22.94 22.07
N GLU A 63 -16.87 -23.78 22.28
CA GLU A 63 -17.08 -25.11 22.87
C GLU A 63 -17.57 -25.01 24.32
N THR A 64 -17.02 -24.05 25.07
CA THR A 64 -17.45 -23.71 26.43
C THR A 64 -17.65 -22.20 26.59
N ALA A 65 -18.28 -21.78 27.69
CA ALA A 65 -18.47 -20.36 27.99
C ALA A 65 -17.15 -19.60 28.27
N ALA A 66 -16.03 -20.30 28.46
CA ALA A 66 -14.72 -19.70 28.66
C ALA A 66 -13.93 -19.54 27.34
N ASP A 67 -14.38 -20.18 26.27
CA ASP A 67 -13.70 -20.19 24.98
C ASP A 67 -14.06 -18.96 24.14
N LEU A 68 -13.10 -18.55 23.30
CA LEU A 68 -13.29 -17.44 22.37
C LEU A 68 -13.95 -17.94 21.07
N GLN A 69 -14.65 -17.03 20.39
CA GLN A 69 -14.98 -17.19 18.97
C GLN A 69 -13.76 -16.88 18.12
N THR A 70 -13.68 -17.49 16.94
CA THR A 70 -12.70 -17.08 15.92
C THR A 70 -13.08 -15.68 15.45
N ALA A 71 -12.11 -14.78 15.39
CA ALA A 71 -12.38 -13.37 15.14
C ALA A 71 -11.29 -12.70 14.30
N ILE A 72 -11.70 -11.76 13.44
CA ILE A 72 -10.83 -10.83 12.75
C ILE A 72 -11.32 -9.44 13.12
N GLU A 73 -10.46 -8.66 13.75
CA GLU A 73 -10.77 -7.32 14.25
C GLU A 73 -9.88 -6.30 13.53
N PHE A 74 -10.48 -5.18 13.11
CA PHE A 74 -9.82 -4.05 12.47
C PHE A 74 -10.07 -2.77 13.29
N TRP A 75 -9.05 -1.90 13.33
CA TRP A 75 -9.19 -0.55 13.86
C TRP A 75 -8.62 0.47 12.89
N LYS A 76 -9.29 1.61 12.81
CA LYS A 76 -8.83 2.76 12.05
C LYS A 76 -7.46 3.22 12.54
N VAL A 77 -6.60 3.53 11.57
CA VAL A 77 -5.28 4.11 11.82
C VAL A 77 -5.26 5.51 11.22
N ASN A 78 -4.97 6.51 12.03
CA ASN A 78 -4.71 7.88 11.57
C ASN A 78 -3.22 8.06 11.35
N PHE A 79 -2.83 8.78 10.31
CA PHE A 79 -1.45 9.10 10.02
C PHE A 79 -1.31 10.55 9.58
N THR A 80 -0.18 11.17 9.91
CA THR A 80 0.09 12.58 9.65
C THR A 80 1.51 12.74 9.13
N ASP A 81 1.66 13.53 8.07
CA ASP A 81 2.94 13.90 7.47
C ASP A 81 3.83 12.69 7.11
N VAL A 82 3.23 11.64 6.57
CA VAL A 82 3.92 10.40 6.20
C VAL A 82 4.57 10.52 4.83
N GLY A 83 5.88 10.28 4.79
CA GLY A 83 6.67 10.13 3.57
C GLY A 83 6.60 8.70 2.99
N PRO A 84 7.46 8.35 2.01
CA PRO A 84 7.59 6.97 1.56
C PRO A 84 8.01 6.05 2.70
N GLY A 85 7.33 4.91 2.88
CA GLY A 85 7.61 3.96 3.95
C GLY A 85 6.35 3.41 4.60
N LEU A 86 6.47 3.05 5.88
CA LEU A 86 5.39 2.49 6.68
C LEU A 86 4.35 3.57 7.03
N VAL A 87 3.08 3.28 6.77
CA VAL A 87 1.92 4.13 7.06
C VAL A 87 1.17 3.63 8.29
N ALA A 88 0.93 2.32 8.34
CA ALA A 88 0.23 1.65 9.42
C ALA A 88 0.81 0.26 9.63
N SER A 89 0.83 -0.20 10.87
CA SER A 89 1.23 -1.55 11.23
C SER A 89 0.13 -2.24 12.02
N ASP A 90 0.13 -3.57 12.04
CA ASP A 90 -0.79 -4.37 12.85
C ASP A 90 -2.27 -4.01 12.63
N LEU A 91 -2.67 -3.77 11.37
CA LEU A 91 -4.02 -3.34 10.99
C LEU A 91 -5.12 -4.29 11.45
N PHE A 92 -4.80 -5.58 11.54
CA PHE A 92 -5.73 -6.63 11.94
C PHE A 92 -5.24 -7.35 13.18
N LYS A 93 -6.18 -7.74 14.04
CA LYS A 93 -5.98 -8.77 15.06
C LYS A 93 -6.80 -9.99 14.68
N VAL A 94 -6.12 -11.10 14.43
CA VAL A 94 -6.73 -12.39 14.13
C VAL A 94 -6.69 -13.23 15.40
N THR A 95 -7.83 -13.77 15.80
CA THR A 95 -8.01 -14.60 16.99
C THR A 95 -8.47 -15.97 16.56
N ASN A 96 -7.76 -17.00 16.99
CA ASN A 96 -8.23 -18.37 16.87
C ASN A 96 -9.08 -18.70 18.10
N GLY A 97 -10.37 -18.96 17.88
CA GLY A 97 -11.29 -19.36 18.93
C GLY A 97 -11.44 -20.87 19.01
N ARG A 98 -11.63 -21.39 20.22
CA ARG A 98 -11.97 -22.80 20.42
C ARG A 98 -13.47 -23.01 20.19
N THR A 99 -13.81 -23.48 18.99
CA THR A 99 -15.18 -23.53 18.47
C THR A 99 -15.64 -24.95 18.12
N LEU A 100 -16.95 -25.18 18.11
CA LEU A 100 -17.52 -26.45 17.69
C LEU A 100 -17.19 -26.72 16.22
N LEU A 101 -16.90 -27.99 15.89
CA LEU A 101 -16.59 -28.39 14.53
C LEU A 101 -17.70 -27.98 13.55
N HIS A 102 -17.31 -27.42 12.40
CA HIS A 102 -18.20 -26.90 11.35
C HIS A 102 -19.10 -25.72 11.76
N SER A 103 -18.85 -25.09 12.91
CA SER A 103 -19.57 -23.87 13.28
C SER A 103 -18.91 -22.60 12.76
N THR A 104 -17.61 -22.65 12.46
CA THR A 104 -16.79 -21.52 12.04
C THR A 104 -16.77 -21.36 10.53
N ALA A 105 -16.82 -20.11 10.06
CA ALA A 105 -16.71 -19.74 8.67
C ALA A 105 -15.30 -20.03 8.15
N THR A 106 -15.23 -20.47 6.89
CA THR A 106 -13.96 -20.79 6.22
C THR A 106 -13.29 -19.55 5.63
N ALA A 107 -13.98 -18.42 5.55
CA ALA A 107 -13.43 -17.19 5.00
C ALA A 107 -14.13 -15.94 5.55
N ALA A 108 -13.43 -14.80 5.46
CA ALA A 108 -13.97 -13.46 5.63
C ALA A 108 -13.28 -12.48 4.65
N HIS A 109 -14.01 -11.48 4.20
CA HIS A 109 -13.59 -10.48 3.23
C HIS A 109 -13.70 -9.07 3.83
N PHE A 110 -12.67 -8.27 3.61
CA PHE A 110 -12.55 -6.92 4.15
C PHE A 110 -12.11 -5.96 3.06
N ASP A 111 -12.86 -4.88 2.85
CA ASP A 111 -12.46 -3.79 1.97
C ASP A 111 -11.72 -2.73 2.77
N LEU A 112 -10.43 -2.53 2.44
CA LEU A 112 -9.58 -1.53 3.05
C LEU A 112 -9.71 -0.20 2.29
N ASN A 113 -10.05 0.86 3.01
CA ASN A 113 -10.29 2.19 2.49
C ASN A 113 -9.24 3.19 3.01
N LEU A 114 -9.01 4.24 2.24
CA LEU A 114 -8.11 5.35 2.54
C LEU A 114 -8.87 6.66 2.40
N GLU A 115 -8.84 7.47 3.45
CA GLU A 115 -9.28 8.87 3.43
C GLU A 115 -8.04 9.75 3.62
N LEU A 116 -7.60 10.40 2.54
CA LEU A 116 -6.56 11.43 2.59
C LEU A 116 -7.17 12.77 3.00
N THR A 117 -6.44 13.51 3.84
CA THR A 117 -6.78 14.87 4.28
C THR A 117 -5.72 15.89 3.87
N ALA A 118 -4.50 15.46 3.57
CA ALA A 118 -3.44 16.28 2.99
C ALA A 118 -2.54 15.44 2.03
N PRO A 119 -1.97 16.04 0.98
CA PRO A 119 -2.07 17.47 0.61
C PRO A 119 -3.43 17.86 0.00
N GLU A 120 -4.22 16.88 -0.41
CA GLU A 120 -5.56 17.04 -0.97
C GLU A 120 -6.50 16.02 -0.33
N SER A 121 -7.78 16.37 -0.19
CA SER A 121 -8.78 15.44 0.32
C SER A 121 -9.20 14.47 -0.78
N GLN A 122 -9.01 13.17 -0.53
CA GLN A 122 -9.35 12.11 -1.48
C GLN A 122 -9.75 10.83 -0.74
N ASP A 123 -10.80 10.18 -1.21
CA ASP A 123 -11.27 8.90 -0.67
C ASP A 123 -11.09 7.80 -1.73
N HIS A 124 -10.44 6.71 -1.34
CA HIS A 124 -10.15 5.58 -2.22
C HIS A 124 -10.35 4.25 -1.52
N MET A 125 -11.00 3.30 -2.20
CA MET A 125 -10.87 1.89 -1.84
C MET A 125 -9.49 1.41 -2.28
N LEU A 126 -8.65 0.96 -1.34
CA LEU A 126 -7.29 0.52 -1.63
C LEU A 126 -7.26 -0.90 -2.17
N THR A 127 -7.81 -1.85 -1.41
CA THR A 127 -7.75 -3.28 -1.74
C THR A 127 -8.82 -4.06 -0.99
N SER A 128 -9.31 -5.12 -1.62
CA SER A 128 -10.06 -6.18 -0.94
C SER A 128 -9.09 -7.23 -0.40
N ILE A 129 -9.27 -7.58 0.87
CA ILE A 129 -8.48 -8.57 1.61
C ILE A 129 -9.37 -9.78 1.90
N ALA A 130 -8.89 -10.96 1.57
CA ALA A 130 -9.55 -12.22 1.90
C ALA A 130 -8.73 -12.99 2.94
N PHE A 131 -9.39 -13.31 4.05
CA PHE A 131 -8.91 -14.19 5.09
C PHE A 131 -9.48 -15.57 4.83
N THR A 132 -8.65 -16.59 4.66
CA THR A 132 -9.07 -18.00 4.65
C THR A 132 -8.72 -18.63 5.99
N ILE A 133 -9.67 -19.36 6.55
CA ILE A 133 -9.58 -19.98 7.87
C ILE A 133 -9.68 -21.50 7.67
N GLU A 134 -8.62 -22.21 8.02
CA GLU A 134 -8.57 -23.66 8.02
C GLU A 134 -8.60 -24.16 9.46
N ASN A 135 -9.80 -24.53 9.92
CA ASN A 135 -9.99 -25.03 11.27
C ASN A 135 -9.53 -26.48 11.40
N THR A 136 -8.73 -26.75 12.42
CA THR A 136 -8.34 -28.10 12.80
C THR A 136 -9.40 -28.69 13.74
N PRO A 137 -9.85 -29.94 13.54
CA PRO A 137 -10.79 -30.57 14.46
C PRO A 137 -10.23 -30.72 15.87
N ASN A 138 -10.97 -30.21 16.86
CA ASN A 138 -10.62 -30.37 18.26
C ASN A 138 -10.77 -31.82 18.71
N GLN A 139 -9.71 -32.37 19.31
CA GLN A 139 -9.76 -33.68 19.95
C GLN A 139 -9.92 -33.57 21.47
N PRO A 140 -10.63 -34.50 22.11
CA PRO A 140 -10.70 -34.54 23.57
C PRO A 140 -9.28 -34.63 24.17
N ASN A 141 -8.94 -33.65 25.03
CA ASN A 141 -7.64 -33.47 25.71
C ASN A 141 -6.51 -32.85 24.88
N ASP A 142 -6.78 -32.39 23.65
CA ASP A 142 -5.83 -31.50 22.98
C ASP A 142 -6.09 -30.06 23.43
N ILE A 143 -5.04 -29.41 23.91
CA ILE A 143 -5.06 -28.01 24.36
C ILE A 143 -4.18 -27.12 23.47
N ASN A 144 -3.50 -27.72 22.48
CA ASN A 144 -2.58 -27.02 21.59
C ASN A 144 -2.95 -27.24 20.12
N VAL A 145 -4.24 -27.15 19.82
CA VAL A 145 -4.70 -27.17 18.44
C VAL A 145 -4.40 -25.81 17.82
N ASN A 146 -3.73 -25.83 16.66
CA ASN A 146 -3.45 -24.63 15.89
C ASN A 146 -4.35 -24.63 14.66
N ASP A 147 -4.95 -23.49 14.37
CA ASP A 147 -5.63 -23.26 13.09
C ASP A 147 -4.71 -22.51 12.14
N TRP A 148 -4.87 -22.81 10.86
CA TRP A 148 -4.15 -22.14 9.79
C TRP A 148 -4.97 -20.99 9.23
N TYR A 149 -4.27 -19.89 8.97
CA TYR A 149 -4.83 -18.69 8.40
C TYR A 149 -4.01 -18.32 7.17
N THR A 150 -4.72 -17.93 6.11
CA THR A 150 -4.12 -17.37 4.90
C THR A 150 -4.70 -16.00 4.65
N ILE A 151 -3.85 -15.03 4.30
CA ILE A 151 -4.27 -13.68 3.95
C ILE A 151 -3.84 -13.40 2.53
N THR A 152 -4.81 -13.02 1.69
CA THR A 152 -4.56 -12.54 0.34
C THR A 152 -5.17 -11.15 0.17
N ALA A 153 -4.52 -10.32 -0.64
CA ALA A 153 -5.01 -8.98 -0.95
C ALA A 153 -4.91 -8.73 -2.44
N THR A 154 -5.91 -8.06 -3.00
CA THR A 154 -5.86 -7.60 -4.40
C THR A 154 -4.78 -6.53 -4.57
N GLY A 155 -4.20 -6.44 -5.77
CA GLY A 155 -3.17 -5.42 -6.05
C GLY A 155 -3.73 -4.00 -5.98
N ILE A 156 -3.05 -3.11 -5.27
CA ILE A 156 -3.43 -1.70 -5.17
C ILE A 156 -2.93 -0.95 -6.40
N SER A 157 -3.85 -0.32 -7.13
CA SER A 157 -3.50 0.51 -8.29
C SER A 157 -2.92 1.85 -7.83
N PRO A 158 -1.84 2.35 -8.45
CA PRO A 158 -1.31 3.66 -8.14
C PRO A 158 -2.31 4.75 -8.56
N PHE A 159 -2.35 5.85 -7.80
CA PHE A 159 -3.16 7.02 -8.13
C PHE A 159 -2.33 8.31 -8.00
N GLN A 160 -2.79 9.38 -8.64
CA GLN A 160 -2.04 10.63 -8.70
C GLN A 160 -2.40 11.56 -7.54
N VAL A 161 -1.38 12.11 -6.87
CA VAL A 161 -1.50 13.17 -5.86
C VAL A 161 -0.49 14.26 -6.19
N GLY A 162 -0.96 15.43 -6.62
CA GLY A 162 -0.11 16.46 -7.20
C GLY A 162 0.75 15.91 -8.36
N ASP A 163 2.07 16.11 -8.28
CA ASP A 163 3.04 15.66 -9.28
C ASP A 163 3.64 14.28 -8.97
N TYR A 164 2.94 13.44 -8.18
CA TYR A 164 3.41 12.10 -7.83
C TYR A 164 2.36 11.04 -8.13
N LEU A 165 2.83 9.86 -8.56
CA LEU A 165 2.08 8.61 -8.45
C LEU A 165 2.34 8.03 -7.07
N VAL A 166 1.28 7.94 -6.29
CA VAL A 166 1.24 7.32 -4.97
C VAL A 166 0.79 5.88 -5.13
N GLN A 167 1.57 4.95 -4.61
CA GLN A 167 1.26 3.54 -4.62
C GLN A 167 1.35 2.99 -3.21
N PHE A 168 0.25 2.44 -2.71
CA PHE A 168 0.23 1.71 -1.45
C PHE A 168 0.53 0.23 -1.69
N GLU A 169 1.03 -0.43 -0.65
CA GLU A 169 1.34 -1.86 -0.65
C GLU A 169 0.91 -2.44 0.71
N PHE A 170 -0.04 -3.37 0.68
CA PHE A 170 -0.42 -4.13 1.87
C PHE A 170 0.46 -5.38 1.98
N VAL A 171 1.06 -5.58 3.16
CA VAL A 171 1.99 -6.68 3.42
C VAL A 171 1.51 -7.45 4.64
N ALA A 172 1.28 -8.75 4.48
CA ALA A 172 0.98 -9.67 5.57
C ALA A 172 1.68 -11.01 5.31
N PRO A 173 1.90 -11.84 6.33
CA PRO A 173 2.32 -13.23 6.12
C PRO A 173 1.27 -13.94 5.26
N GLU A 174 1.71 -14.60 4.18
CA GLU A 174 0.82 -15.34 3.28
C GLU A 174 0.04 -16.43 4.04
N SER A 175 0.73 -17.13 4.95
CA SER A 175 0.12 -18.13 5.83
C SER A 175 0.74 -18.09 7.23
N PHE A 176 -0.06 -18.33 8.27
CA PHE A 176 0.42 -18.43 9.65
C PHE A 176 -0.50 -19.31 10.49
N GLN A 177 -0.02 -19.70 11.66
CA GLN A 177 -0.77 -20.47 12.64
C GLN A 177 -1.07 -19.63 13.88
N ILE A 178 -2.24 -19.83 14.47
CA ILE A 178 -2.60 -19.26 15.77
C ILE A 178 -3.08 -20.39 16.68
N LEU A 179 -2.53 -20.44 17.89
CA LEU A 179 -2.96 -21.36 18.94
C LEU A 179 -4.41 -21.04 19.35
N GLU A 180 -5.22 -22.04 19.66
CA GLU A 180 -6.56 -21.83 20.20
C GLU A 180 -6.58 -20.84 21.38
N ASN A 181 -7.64 -20.05 21.45
CA ASN A 181 -7.85 -18.99 22.43
C ASN A 181 -6.71 -17.95 22.48
N SER A 182 -5.98 -17.76 21.39
CA SER A 182 -4.92 -16.77 21.26
C SER A 182 -5.13 -15.87 20.05
N SER A 183 -4.35 -14.78 19.99
CA SER A 183 -4.44 -13.80 18.91
C SER A 183 -3.07 -13.42 18.37
N LEU A 184 -3.01 -13.08 17.09
CA LEU A 184 -1.86 -12.50 16.41
C LEU A 184 -2.26 -11.20 15.72
N ARG A 185 -1.35 -10.22 15.72
CA ARG A 185 -1.51 -8.98 14.94
C ARG A 185 -0.78 -9.11 13.60
N VAL A 186 -1.44 -8.66 12.54
CA VAL A 186 -0.97 -8.83 11.15
C VAL A 186 -1.41 -7.65 10.29
N GLY A 187 -0.73 -7.49 9.15
CA GLY A 187 -1.09 -6.54 8.11
C GLY A 187 -0.45 -5.17 8.33
N ASP A 188 0.56 -4.89 7.51
CA ASP A 188 1.22 -3.59 7.44
C ASP A 188 0.86 -2.92 6.12
N LEU A 189 0.80 -1.59 6.13
CA LEU A 189 0.55 -0.77 4.96
C LEU A 189 1.75 0.14 4.71
N TYR A 190 2.32 0.02 3.52
CA TYR A 190 3.41 0.85 3.04
C TYR A 190 2.96 1.77 1.92
N VAL A 191 3.69 2.85 1.70
CA VAL A 191 3.47 3.77 0.59
C VAL A 191 4.77 4.13 -0.12
N ARG A 192 4.71 4.26 -1.43
CA ARG A 192 5.80 4.69 -2.30
C ARG A 192 5.33 5.85 -3.17
N PHE A 193 6.22 6.82 -3.40
CA PHE A 193 5.95 7.97 -4.26
C PHE A 193 6.87 7.93 -5.47
N THR A 194 6.30 8.02 -6.66
CA THR A 194 7.04 8.12 -7.93
C THR A 194 6.74 9.48 -8.56
N PRO A 195 7.73 10.38 -8.68
CA PRO A 195 7.52 11.66 -9.34
C PRO A 195 7.02 11.48 -10.78
N VAL A 196 6.02 12.25 -11.17
CA VAL A 196 5.54 12.36 -12.55
C VAL A 196 6.29 13.51 -13.20
N PRO A 197 7.13 13.27 -14.21
CA PRO A 197 7.87 14.35 -14.85
C PRO A 197 6.91 15.35 -15.50
N GLU A 198 7.12 16.64 -15.23
CA GLU A 198 6.36 17.69 -15.91
C GLU A 198 6.56 17.62 -17.44
N PRO A 199 5.57 18.05 -18.24
CA PRO A 199 5.73 18.21 -19.70
C PRO A 199 6.97 19.02 -20.09
N SER A 200 7.34 20.02 -19.28
CA SER A 200 8.53 20.85 -19.42
C SER A 200 9.84 20.02 -19.36
N THR A 201 9.88 18.99 -18.51
CA THR A 201 10.99 18.05 -18.37
C THR A 201 11.21 17.28 -19.68
N TYR A 202 10.13 16.74 -20.24
CA TYR A 202 10.18 16.06 -21.54
C TYR A 202 10.60 17.00 -22.67
N ALA A 203 10.09 18.25 -22.67
CA ALA A 203 10.47 19.26 -23.64
C ALA A 203 11.96 19.63 -23.55
N ALA A 204 12.50 19.76 -22.33
CA ALA A 204 13.92 20.04 -22.09
C ALA A 204 14.82 18.91 -22.60
N PHE A 205 14.46 17.65 -22.31
CA PHE A 205 15.18 16.49 -22.85
C PHE A 205 15.09 16.41 -24.37
N GLY A 206 13.91 16.68 -24.95
CA GLY A 206 13.72 16.78 -26.39
C GLY A 206 14.60 17.87 -27.02
N ALA A 207 14.66 19.05 -26.42
CA ALA A 207 15.50 20.15 -26.87
C ALA A 207 17.00 19.82 -26.75
N ALA A 208 17.43 19.20 -25.64
CA ALA A 208 18.81 18.77 -25.46
C ALA A 208 19.24 17.74 -26.51
N LEU A 209 18.36 16.78 -26.83
CA LEU A 209 18.60 15.79 -27.89
C LEU A 209 18.74 16.46 -29.26
N LEU A 210 17.86 17.41 -29.61
CA LEU A 210 17.95 18.17 -30.85
C LEU A 210 19.27 18.95 -30.96
N LEU A 211 19.69 19.61 -29.88
CA LEU A 211 20.98 20.31 -29.83
C LEU A 211 22.16 19.34 -30.01
N GLY A 212 22.11 18.16 -29.39
CA GLY A 212 23.10 17.11 -29.56
C GLY A 212 23.23 16.64 -31.01
N VAL A 213 22.09 16.41 -31.69
CA VAL A 213 22.06 16.01 -33.11
C VAL A 213 22.65 17.11 -34.01
N VAL A 214 22.30 18.37 -33.78
CA VAL A 214 22.86 19.50 -34.54
C VAL A 214 24.36 19.63 -34.32
N GLY A 215 24.84 19.47 -33.09
CA GLY A 215 26.26 19.44 -32.74
C GLY A 215 27.01 18.33 -33.48
N PHE A 216 26.50 17.10 -33.42
CA PHE A 216 27.08 15.94 -34.10
C PHE A 216 27.16 16.13 -35.63
N ARG A 217 26.08 16.60 -36.26
CA ARG A 217 26.07 16.93 -37.70
C ARG A 217 27.15 17.93 -38.06
N ARG A 218 27.32 18.99 -37.25
CA ARG A 218 28.34 20.02 -37.50
C ARG A 218 29.77 19.48 -37.35
N PHE A 219 30.02 18.60 -36.38
CA PHE A 219 31.33 17.94 -36.24
C PHE A 219 31.64 17.03 -37.43
N ARG A 220 30.69 16.19 -37.84
CA ARG A 220 30.88 15.26 -38.96
C ARG A 220 31.18 15.98 -40.28
N ASN A 221 30.44 17.06 -40.58
CA ASN A 221 30.64 17.81 -41.82
C ASN A 221 32.01 18.51 -41.88
N ARG A 222 32.61 18.83 -40.73
CA ARG A 222 33.96 19.41 -40.67
C ARG A 222 35.07 18.37 -40.83
N ALA A 223 34.81 17.11 -40.50
CA ALA A 223 35.80 16.02 -40.62
C ALA A 223 35.98 15.52 -42.07
N ILE A 224 35.02 15.80 -42.95
CA ILE A 224 35.02 15.35 -44.36
C ILE A 224 35.73 16.38 -45.28
N THR A 225 35.93 17.61 -44.81
CA THR A 225 36.67 18.64 -45.55
C THR A 225 38.16 18.59 -45.19
N ILE A 226 38.85 17.51 -45.58
CA ILE A 226 40.32 17.39 -45.60
C ILE A 226 40.71 16.78 -46.94
#